data_AF-A0A182Y231-F1
#
_entry.id   AF-A0A182Y231-F1
#
_cell.length_a   1.000
_cell.length_b   1.000
_cell.length_c   1.000
_cell.angle_alpha   90.00
_cell.angle_beta   90.00
_cell.angle_gamma   90.00
#
_symmetry.space_group_name_H-M   'P 1'
#
loop_
_entity.id
_entity.type
_entity.pdbx_description
1 polymer ?
#
loop_
_entity_poly.entity_id
_entity_poly.type
_entity_poly.pdbx_seq_one_letter_code
_entity_poly.pdbx_strand_id
1 'polypeptide(L)'
;MREIQAKHFSKNSCLIVFIMSHGQINDYIVGYDGGTYHLHDDIVEQCTANQTLQGKPKIFAVQACRGTAVMETDARKPTVSDKSDIVVFQSSYHGE
;
A
#
# COMPACT_ATOMS: atom_id res chain seq x y z
N MET A 1 -0.46 5.71 -9.19
CA MET A 1 0.86 5.16 -8.78
C MET A 1 1.80 4.76 -9.93
N ARG A 2 1.33 4.57 -11.17
CA ARG A 2 2.20 4.18 -12.31
C ARG A 2 3.40 5.11 -12.56
N GLU A 3 3.26 6.41 -12.28
CA GLU A 3 4.38 7.35 -12.38
C GLU A 3 5.54 7.01 -11.43
N ILE A 4 5.23 6.49 -10.23
CA ILE A 4 6.25 6.05 -9.28
C ILE A 4 6.97 4.82 -9.82
N GLN A 5 6.29 3.92 -10.51
CA GLN A 5 6.94 2.75 -11.13
C GLN A 5 8.00 3.15 -12.16
N ALA A 6 7.74 4.20 -12.95
CA ALA A 6 8.61 4.65 -14.03
C ALA A 6 9.67 5.69 -13.62
N LYS A 7 9.54 6.31 -12.45
CA LYS A 7 10.45 7.37 -11.99
C LYS A 7 11.79 6.79 -11.53
N HIS A 8 12.89 7.50 -11.81
CA HIS A 8 14.21 7.10 -11.32
C HIS A 8 14.50 7.61 -9.90
N PHE A 9 14.80 6.70 -8.99
CA PHE A 9 15.11 6.97 -7.58
C PHE A 9 16.55 6.57 -7.20
N SER A 10 17.46 6.42 -8.16
CA SER A 10 18.84 5.97 -7.91
C SER A 10 19.57 6.84 -6.88
N LYS A 11 19.27 8.15 -6.83
CA LYS A 11 19.84 9.12 -5.88
C LYS A 11 19.09 9.20 -4.54
N ASN A 12 17.97 8.50 -4.38
CA ASN A 12 17.17 8.49 -3.17
C ASN A 12 17.48 7.25 -2.34
N SER A 13 17.44 7.39 -1.01
CA SER A 13 17.70 6.28 -0.08
C SER A 13 16.45 5.47 0.28
N CYS A 14 15.25 6.05 0.14
CA CYS A 14 13.97 5.39 0.43
C CYS A 14 12.81 6.07 -0.32
N LEU A 15 11.63 5.43 -0.25
CA LEU A 15 10.33 6.00 -0.63
C LEU A 15 9.43 6.04 0.61
N ILE A 16 8.78 7.18 0.85
CA ILE A 16 7.76 7.32 1.89
C ILE A 16 6.47 7.79 1.22
N VAL A 17 5.36 7.08 1.47
CA VAL A 17 4.04 7.38 0.91
C VAL A 17 3.06 7.59 2.05
N PHE A 18 2.42 8.77 2.07
CA PHE A 18 1.34 9.09 3.00
C PHE A 18 0.00 9.00 2.25
N ILE A 19 -0.91 8.18 2.77
CA ILE A 19 -2.25 7.99 2.21
C ILE A 19 -3.26 8.39 3.27
N MET A 20 -4.07 9.41 2.99
CA MET A 20 -5.12 9.89 3.87
C MET A 20 -6.42 9.92 3.07
N SER A 21 -7.31 8.96 3.29
CA SER A 21 -8.58 8.88 2.57
C SER A 21 -9.63 8.09 3.33
N HIS A 22 -10.85 8.06 2.80
CA HIS A 22 -11.81 7.03 3.17
C HIS A 22 -11.25 5.66 2.79
N GLY A 23 -11.45 4.69 3.68
CA GLY A 23 -11.13 3.31 3.39
C GLY A 23 -12.34 2.42 3.63
N GLN A 24 -12.25 1.21 3.10
CA GLN A 24 -13.28 0.20 3.15
C GLN A 24 -12.69 -1.11 3.69
N ILE A 25 -13.53 -2.12 3.91
CA ILE A 25 -13.11 -3.47 4.31
C ILE A 25 -12.00 -4.00 3.39
N ASN A 26 -11.13 -4.87 3.91
CA ASN A 26 -10.06 -5.51 3.12
C ASN A 26 -9.06 -4.52 2.50
N ASP A 27 -8.64 -3.49 3.23
CA ASP A 27 -7.57 -2.56 2.83
C ASP A 27 -7.80 -1.80 1.51
N TYR A 28 -9.06 -1.57 1.15
CA TYR A 28 -9.39 -0.69 0.02
C TYR A 28 -9.35 0.78 0.43
N ILE A 29 -8.76 1.59 -0.43
CA ILE A 29 -8.68 3.05 -0.35
C ILE A 29 -9.60 3.64 -1.41
N VAL A 30 -10.43 4.61 -1.01
CA VAL A 30 -11.35 5.30 -1.93
C VAL A 30 -10.65 6.53 -2.51
N GLY A 31 -10.65 6.65 -3.83
CA GLY A 31 -10.17 7.83 -4.56
C GLY A 31 -11.19 8.96 -4.55
N TYR A 32 -10.76 10.17 -4.90
CA TYR A 32 -11.66 11.34 -4.98
C TYR A 32 -12.75 11.18 -6.04
N ASP A 33 -12.52 10.31 -7.03
CA ASP A 33 -13.43 9.95 -8.12
C ASP A 33 -14.42 8.84 -7.71
N GLY A 34 -14.36 8.37 -6.46
CA GLY A 34 -15.13 7.23 -5.97
C GLY A 34 -14.56 5.87 -6.40
N GLY A 35 -13.43 5.85 -7.12
CA GLY A 35 -12.71 4.62 -7.44
C GLY A 35 -12.19 3.93 -6.18
N THR A 36 -12.08 2.61 -6.20
CA THR A 36 -11.52 1.83 -5.08
C THR A 36 -10.22 1.17 -5.50
N TYR A 37 -9.23 1.24 -4.63
CA TYR A 37 -7.87 0.74 -4.87
C TYR A 37 -7.44 -0.12 -3.70
N HIS A 38 -7.03 -1.35 -3.96
CA HIS A 38 -6.48 -2.21 -2.95
C HIS A 38 -5.07 -1.72 -2.57
N LEU A 39 -4.81 -1.48 -1.29
CA LEU A 39 -3.53 -0.94 -0.83
C LEU A 39 -2.35 -1.79 -1.31
N HIS A 40 -2.47 -3.11 -1.21
CA HIS A 40 -1.37 -3.98 -1.59
C HIS A 40 -1.19 -4.05 -3.11
N ASP A 41 -2.24 -4.41 -3.83
CA ASP A 41 -2.12 -4.81 -5.24
C ASP A 41 -2.06 -3.62 -6.21
N ASP A 42 -2.73 -2.51 -5.86
CA ASP A 42 -2.79 -1.34 -6.74
C ASP A 42 -1.77 -0.26 -6.38
N ILE A 43 -1.27 -0.24 -5.14
CA ILE A 43 -0.39 0.81 -4.62
C ILE A 43 1.00 0.25 -4.31
N VAL A 44 1.10 -0.72 -3.39
CA VAL A 44 2.40 -1.27 -2.94
C VAL A 44 3.15 -1.95 -4.09
N GLU A 45 2.47 -2.80 -4.87
CA GLU A 45 3.09 -3.49 -6.02
C GLU A 45 3.67 -2.53 -7.05
N GLN A 46 3.03 -1.38 -7.28
CA GLN A 46 3.53 -0.36 -8.22
C GLN A 46 4.84 0.27 -7.74
N CYS A 47 5.01 0.40 -6.41
CA CYS A 47 6.25 0.87 -5.82
C CYS A 47 7.35 -0.20 -5.84
N THR A 48 7.01 -1.47 -5.57
CA THR A 48 8.01 -2.55 -5.56
C THR A 48 8.46 -2.97 -6.95
N ALA A 49 7.63 -2.76 -7.97
CA ALA A 49 8.03 -2.97 -9.36
C ALA A 49 9.08 -1.96 -9.87
N ASN A 50 9.39 -0.90 -9.11
CA ASN A 50 10.45 0.04 -9.48
C ASN A 50 11.85 -0.53 -9.17
N GLN A 51 12.62 -0.81 -10.22
CA GLN A 51 13.97 -1.36 -10.10
C GLN A 51 14.94 -0.47 -9.31
N THR A 52 14.80 0.85 -9.38
CA THR A 52 15.69 1.80 -8.67
C THR A 52 15.40 1.95 -7.18
N LEU A 53 14.31 1.32 -6.70
CA LEU A 53 13.93 1.20 -5.30
C LEU A 53 14.19 -0.21 -4.72
N GLN A 54 14.72 -1.15 -5.49
CA GLN A 54 15.06 -2.48 -4.97
C GLN A 54 16.09 -2.40 -3.83
N GLY A 55 15.81 -3.08 -2.72
CA GLY A 55 16.64 -3.08 -1.52
C GLY A 55 16.58 -1.77 -0.72
N LYS A 56 15.73 -0.82 -1.12
CA LYS A 56 15.55 0.46 -0.42
C LYS A 56 14.23 0.47 0.34
N PRO A 57 14.19 1.01 1.58
CA PRO A 57 12.96 1.05 2.36
C PRO A 57 11.81 1.74 1.61
N LYS A 58 10.64 1.08 1.59
CA LYS A 58 9.36 1.61 1.09
C LYS A 58 8.39 1.68 2.26
N ILE A 59 8.16 2.89 2.75
CA ILE A 59 7.39 3.14 3.97
C ILE A 59 6.03 3.70 3.58
N PHE A 60 4.96 3.06 4.01
CA PHE A 60 3.59 3.50 3.79
C PHE A 60 2.95 3.89 5.11
N ALA A 61 2.51 5.14 5.23
CA ALA A 61 1.71 5.61 6.35
C ALA A 61 0.27 5.82 5.87
N VAL A 62 -0.65 4.96 6.32
CA VAL A 62 -2.02 4.87 5.83
C VAL A 62 -2.99 5.25 6.93
N GLN A 63 -3.68 6.36 6.72
CA GLN A 63 -4.82 6.78 7.51
C GLN A 63 -6.08 6.54 6.68
N ALA A 64 -6.73 5.41 6.96
CA ALA A 64 -7.98 5.03 6.32
C ALA A 64 -8.77 4.07 7.22
N CYS A 65 -10.10 4.08 7.09
CA CYS A 65 -10.95 3.09 7.74
C CYS A 65 -10.74 1.71 7.08
N ARG A 66 -10.93 0.62 7.82
CA ARG A 66 -10.83 -0.76 7.29
C ARG A 66 -12.17 -1.51 7.35
N GLY A 67 -13.27 -0.76 7.20
CA GLY A 67 -14.63 -1.27 7.41
C GLY A 67 -15.09 -1.21 8.86
N THR A 68 -16.29 -1.75 9.13
CA THR A 68 -16.81 -1.99 10.48
C THR A 68 -16.15 -3.24 11.08
N ALA A 69 -16.13 -3.38 12.42
CA ALA A 69 -15.54 -4.51 13.12
C ALA A 69 -16.32 -5.84 12.90
N VAL A 70 -16.31 -6.32 11.66
CA VAL A 70 -16.88 -7.59 11.23
C VAL A 70 -15.72 -8.40 10.68
N MET A 71 -15.44 -9.53 11.30
CA MET A 71 -14.41 -10.44 10.80
C MET A 71 -14.88 -11.03 9.47
N GLU A 72 -14.12 -10.79 8.41
CA GLU A 72 -14.24 -11.52 7.15
C GLU A 72 -12.91 -12.16 6.82
N THR A 73 -12.95 -13.37 6.23
CA THR A 73 -11.75 -14.11 5.82
C THR A 73 -10.97 -13.34 4.76
N ASP A 74 -9.73 -12.96 5.08
CA ASP A 74 -8.83 -12.15 4.25
C ASP A 74 -7.90 -12.97 3.34
N ALA A 75 -8.13 -14.28 3.23
CA ALA A 75 -7.27 -15.21 2.50
C ALA A 75 -7.15 -14.87 1.00
N ARG A 76 -6.17 -14.03 0.65
CA ARG A 76 -5.75 -13.74 -0.73
C ARG A 76 -4.42 -14.45 -1.02
N LYS A 77 -4.27 -14.94 -2.26
CA LYS A 77 -3.01 -15.56 -2.72
C LYS A 77 -1.87 -14.55 -2.58
N PRO A 78 -0.71 -14.91 -2.00
CA PRO A 78 0.40 -14.00 -1.87
C PRO A 78 0.90 -13.60 -3.26
N THR A 79 0.87 -12.30 -3.55
CA THR A 79 1.57 -11.69 -4.67
C THR A 79 3.09 -11.76 -4.43
N VAL A 80 3.83 -12.09 -5.49
CA VAL A 80 5.22 -12.62 -5.54
C VAL A 80 6.29 -11.56 -5.23
N SER A 81 5.91 -10.37 -4.76
CA SER A 81 6.86 -9.31 -4.45
C SER A 81 7.70 -9.68 -3.21
N ASP A 82 9.03 -9.53 -3.29
CA ASP A 82 9.91 -9.56 -2.12
C ASP A 82 9.58 -8.35 -1.24
N LYS A 83 8.86 -8.60 -0.14
CA LYS A 83 8.36 -7.57 0.77
C LYS A 83 9.34 -7.25 1.92
N SER A 84 10.58 -7.72 1.83
CA SER A 84 11.56 -7.59 2.91
C SER A 84 11.92 -6.14 3.27
N ASP A 85 11.71 -5.19 2.35
CA ASP A 85 12.01 -3.78 2.54
C ASP A 85 10.77 -2.87 2.63
N ILE A 86 9.60 -3.45 2.93
CA ILE A 86 8.31 -2.75 3.03
C ILE A 86 7.87 -2.64 4.49
N VAL A 87 7.47 -1.44 4.90
CA VAL A 87 6.84 -1.19 6.21
C VAL A 87 5.54 -0.43 6.00
N VAL A 88 4.45 -0.92 6.58
CA VAL A 88 3.12 -0.28 6.52
C VAL A 88 2.67 0.09 7.94
N PHE A 89 2.42 1.37 8.17
CA PHE A 89 1.81 1.89 9.39
C PHE A 89 0.35 2.23 9.11
N GLN A 90 -0.57 1.62 9.85
CA GLN A 90 -1.99 1.90 9.72
C GLN A 90 -2.53 2.61 10.96
N SER A 91 -3.39 3.61 10.76
CA SER A 91 -4.01 4.35 11.87
C SER A 91 -5.22 3.66 12.49
N SER A 92 -5.73 2.58 11.87
CA SER A 92 -6.91 1.84 12.31
C SER A 92 -6.55 0.40 12.69
N TYR A 93 -7.27 -0.13 13.68
CA TYR A 93 -7.07 -1.49 14.19
C TYR A 93 -7.80 -2.50 13.29
N HIS A 94 -7.13 -3.61 12.94
CA HIS A 94 -7.82 -4.82 12.49
C HIS A 94 -8.18 -5.61 13.75
N GLY A 95 -9.46 -5.80 14.00
CA GLY A 95 -9.89 -6.74 15.04
C GLY A 95 -9.60 -8.16 14.58
N GLU A 96 -8.73 -8.85 15.30
CA GLU A 96 -8.68 -10.32 15.31
C GLU A 96 -9.87 -10.91 16.06
#